data_AF-A0A815Y3A0-F1
#
_entry.id   AF-A0A815Y3A0-F1
#
_cell.length_a   1.000
_cell.length_b   1.000
_cell.length_c   1.000
_cell.angle_alpha   90.00
_cell.angle_beta   90.00
_cell.angle_gamma   90.00
#
_symmetry.space_group_name_H-M   'P 1'
#
loop_
_entity.id
_entity.type
_entity.pdbx_description
1 polymer ?
#
loop_
_entity_poly.entity_id
_entity_poly.type
_entity_poly.pdbx_seq_one_letter_code
_entity_poly.pdbx_strand_id
1 'polypeptide(L)'
;NTNQNEWFRCDFDFIRDLLSTSNLVLTNEYRLYTAISDWLLARSSDTPILTYACELLPLIRFSQMLPIQLHQIEQSILYQRNNNEQIQELLKRLLYQAYRFHTLAPLRRDIDRPEFLPLEWYLPREYTEMNITDRVDIQSTLRFGIQVDVQTCSSPVPSVDRTADWKVVYRKRSHDKWTLKVHRHDETNETHAQVTAIIYDYERRVLQVDRGETFIFTTSNQYELEIVLNNPYEAKELYLLIKPVIS
;
A
#
# COMPACT_ATOMS: atom_id res chain seq x y z
N ASN A 1 -20.18 -8.30 12.69
CA ASN A 1 -20.08 -8.08 14.15
C ASN A 1 -19.35 -9.17 14.92
N THR A 2 -19.14 -10.39 14.40
CA THR A 2 -18.29 -11.41 15.05
C THR A 2 -16.79 -11.08 14.95
N ASN A 3 -16.32 -10.63 13.77
CA ASN A 3 -14.88 -10.39 13.54
C ASN A 3 -14.28 -9.22 14.35
N GLN A 4 -15.09 -8.21 14.71
CA GLN A 4 -14.60 -7.11 15.55
C GLN A 4 -14.22 -7.59 16.96
N ASN A 5 -14.95 -8.57 17.51
CA ASN A 5 -14.63 -9.14 18.81
C ASN A 5 -13.40 -10.06 18.78
N GLU A 6 -13.08 -10.66 17.63
CA GLU A 6 -11.87 -11.46 17.45
C GLU A 6 -10.61 -10.59 17.36
N TRP A 7 -10.69 -9.43 16.68
CA TRP A 7 -9.57 -8.50 16.57
C TRP A 7 -9.01 -8.04 17.92
N PHE A 8 -9.89 -7.69 18.87
CA PHE A 8 -9.45 -7.26 20.21
C PHE A 8 -8.84 -8.41 21.03
N ARG A 9 -9.06 -9.67 20.65
CA ARG A 9 -8.47 -10.86 21.29
C ARG A 9 -7.10 -11.22 20.74
N CYS A 10 -6.68 -10.65 19.60
CA CYS A 10 -5.34 -10.83 19.07
C CYS A 10 -4.30 -10.39 20.11
N ASP A 11 -3.26 -11.19 20.27
CA ASP A 11 -2.11 -10.91 21.12
C ASP A 11 -1.16 -9.91 20.47
N PHE A 12 -0.30 -9.32 21.30
CA PHE A 12 0.63 -8.28 20.88
C PHE A 12 1.63 -8.79 19.84
N ASP A 13 2.23 -9.97 20.08
CA ASP A 13 3.25 -10.52 19.20
C ASP A 13 2.70 -10.79 17.80
N PHE A 14 1.49 -11.33 17.68
CA PHE A 14 0.83 -11.51 16.38
C PHE A 14 0.67 -10.18 15.64
N ILE A 15 0.21 -9.12 16.31
CA ILE A 15 0.00 -7.82 15.66
C ILE A 15 1.35 -7.21 15.26
N ARG A 16 2.37 -7.29 16.11
CA ARG A 16 3.72 -6.84 15.77
C ARG A 16 4.22 -7.54 14.51
N ASP A 17 4.16 -8.87 14.49
CA ASP A 17 4.67 -9.68 13.38
C ASP A 17 3.85 -9.43 12.09
N LEU A 18 2.54 -9.24 12.22
CA LEU A 18 1.65 -8.84 11.14
C LEU A 18 2.10 -7.50 10.53
N LEU A 19 2.30 -6.46 11.36
CA LEU A 19 2.71 -5.13 10.91
C LEU A 19 4.13 -5.11 10.33
N SER A 20 5.05 -5.88 10.89
CA SER A 20 6.42 -6.01 10.37
C SER A 20 6.47 -6.65 8.99
N THR A 21 5.45 -7.42 8.62
CA THR A 21 5.39 -8.07 7.31
C THR A 21 5.08 -7.05 6.21
N SER A 22 5.96 -6.90 5.20
CA SER A 22 5.75 -6.01 4.05
C SER A 22 4.60 -6.43 3.14
N ASN A 23 4.16 -7.68 3.26
CA ASN A 23 3.29 -8.37 2.30
C ASN A 23 1.80 -8.21 2.56
N LEU A 24 1.41 -7.32 3.47
CA LEU A 24 0.01 -7.08 3.80
C LEU A 24 -0.76 -6.44 2.65
N VAL A 25 -1.92 -7.03 2.35
CA VAL A 25 -2.95 -6.43 1.48
C VAL A 25 -3.94 -5.70 2.37
N LEU A 26 -4.02 -4.39 2.20
CA LEU A 26 -4.79 -3.49 3.06
C LEU A 26 -5.66 -2.58 2.21
N THR A 27 -6.73 -2.03 2.78
CA THR A 27 -7.50 -0.98 2.11
C THR A 27 -6.67 0.28 1.92
N ASN A 28 -6.13 0.80 3.03
CA ASN A 28 -5.19 1.91 3.09
C ASN A 28 -4.51 1.90 4.47
N GLU A 29 -3.43 2.67 4.64
CA GLU A 29 -2.68 2.69 5.91
C GLU A 29 -3.47 3.37 7.04
N TYR A 30 -4.33 4.34 6.74
CA TYR A 30 -5.15 5.04 7.75
C TYR A 30 -6.14 4.09 8.46
N ARG A 31 -6.74 3.15 7.72
CA ARG A 31 -7.59 2.10 8.30
C ARG A 31 -6.82 1.19 9.24
N LEU A 32 -5.58 0.86 8.89
CA LEU A 32 -4.68 0.10 9.76
C LEU A 32 -4.39 0.88 11.06
N TYR A 33 -4.04 2.16 10.95
CA TYR A 33 -3.86 3.02 12.12
C TYR A 33 -5.09 3.06 13.02
N THR A 34 -6.27 3.22 12.43
CA THR A 34 -7.52 3.29 13.20
C THR A 34 -7.74 1.98 13.97
N ALA A 35 -7.55 0.82 13.32
CA ALA A 35 -7.70 -0.49 13.95
C ALA A 35 -6.69 -0.73 15.09
N ILE A 36 -5.44 -0.27 14.93
CA ILE A 36 -4.40 -0.36 15.96
C ILE A 36 -4.67 0.61 17.11
N SER A 37 -5.09 1.84 16.82
CA SER A 37 -5.48 2.83 17.83
C SER A 37 -6.64 2.31 18.67
N ASP A 38 -7.68 1.76 18.05
CA ASP A 38 -8.83 1.19 18.77
C ASP A 38 -8.40 -0.01 19.63
N TRP A 39 -7.49 -0.85 19.13
CA TRP A 39 -6.93 -1.99 19.87
C TRP A 39 -6.10 -1.54 21.08
N LEU A 40 -5.28 -0.49 20.94
CA LEU A 40 -4.49 0.09 22.03
C LEU A 40 -5.40 0.70 23.12
N LEU A 41 -6.43 1.46 22.71
CA LEU A 41 -7.38 2.08 23.63
C LEU A 41 -8.21 1.06 24.40
N ALA A 42 -8.57 -0.07 23.76
CA ALA A 42 -9.31 -1.15 24.39
C ALA A 42 -8.50 -1.88 25.48
N ARG A 43 -7.17 -1.84 25.41
CA ARG A 43 -6.24 -2.49 26.37
C ARG A 43 -5.79 -1.61 27.54
N SER A 44 -6.37 -0.41 27.67
CA SER A 44 -5.94 0.61 28.64
C SER A 44 -5.97 0.20 30.11
N SER A 45 -6.62 -0.91 30.50
CA SER A 45 -6.70 -1.37 31.89
C SER A 45 -5.59 -2.35 32.33
N ASP A 46 -4.99 -3.11 31.40
CA ASP A 46 -4.29 -4.35 31.79
C ASP A 46 -2.78 -4.35 31.46
N THR A 47 -2.31 -3.47 30.58
CA THR A 47 -0.91 -3.44 30.09
C THR A 47 -0.41 -2.02 29.86
N PRO A 48 0.93 -1.79 29.86
CA PRO A 48 1.48 -0.47 29.57
C PRO A 48 1.25 -0.13 28.09
N ILE A 49 0.14 0.55 27.81
CA ILE A 49 -0.24 1.08 26.49
C ILE A 49 0.92 1.79 25.78
N LEU A 50 1.78 2.46 26.56
CA LEU A 50 2.99 3.11 26.09
C LEU A 50 3.97 2.15 25.43
N THR A 51 4.26 1.00 26.03
CA THR A 51 5.20 0.01 25.48
C THR A 51 4.70 -0.50 24.14
N TYR A 52 3.42 -0.87 24.06
CA TYR A 52 2.82 -1.33 22.80
C TYR A 52 2.74 -0.23 21.75
N ALA A 53 2.40 1.00 22.12
CA ALA A 53 2.38 2.12 21.19
C ALA A 53 3.78 2.41 20.62
N CYS A 54 4.82 2.37 21.46
CA CYS A 54 6.21 2.57 21.05
C CYS A 54 6.72 1.52 20.05
N GLU A 55 6.21 0.29 20.12
CA GLU A 55 6.60 -0.78 19.18
C GLU A 55 5.72 -0.83 17.93
N LEU A 56 4.40 -0.66 18.05
CA LEU A 56 3.47 -0.84 16.94
C LEU A 56 3.35 0.39 16.04
N LEU A 57 3.29 1.60 16.61
CA LEU A 57 3.06 2.82 15.83
C LEU A 57 4.18 3.06 14.80
N PRO A 58 5.47 2.86 15.10
CA PRO A 58 6.54 3.01 14.10
C PRO A 58 6.45 2.03 12.91
N LEU A 59 5.72 0.92 13.04
CA LEU A 59 5.52 -0.04 11.96
C LEU A 59 4.43 0.40 10.96
N ILE A 60 3.64 1.42 11.33
CA ILE A 60 2.62 2.03 10.48
C ILE A 60 3.28 3.08 9.60
N ARG A 61 3.05 2.98 8.29
CA ARG A 61 3.68 3.82 7.27
C ARG A 61 2.92 5.14 7.09
N PHE A 62 3.03 6.06 8.05
CA PHE A 62 2.29 7.33 8.01
C PHE A 62 2.56 8.13 6.71
N SER A 63 3.74 8.03 6.10
CA SER A 63 4.04 8.62 4.78
C SER A 63 3.16 8.11 3.64
N GLN A 64 2.46 6.99 3.85
CA GLN A 64 1.56 6.36 2.89
C GLN A 64 0.08 6.67 3.17
N MET A 65 -0.21 7.66 4.03
CA MET A 65 -1.54 8.21 4.26
C MET A 65 -1.74 9.53 3.51
N LEU A 66 -2.99 9.89 3.21
CA LEU A 66 -3.28 11.21 2.63
C LEU A 66 -3.08 12.32 3.68
N PRO A 67 -2.72 13.56 3.29
CA PRO A 67 -2.60 14.68 4.23
C PRO A 67 -3.84 14.92 5.09
N ILE A 68 -5.03 14.74 4.51
CA ILE A 68 -6.31 14.84 5.25
C ILE A 68 -6.43 13.76 6.33
N GLN A 69 -5.91 12.55 6.07
CA GLN A 69 -5.91 11.45 7.03
C GLN A 69 -4.89 11.72 8.15
N LEU A 70 -3.72 12.25 7.83
CA LEU A 70 -2.73 12.68 8.84
C LEU A 70 -3.31 13.75 9.77
N HIS A 71 -4.03 14.73 9.22
CA HIS A 71 -4.71 15.73 10.04
C HIS A 71 -5.81 15.14 10.92
N GLN A 72 -6.54 14.12 10.45
CA GLN A 72 -7.51 13.40 11.28
C GLN A 72 -6.85 12.68 12.47
N ILE A 73 -5.60 12.22 12.33
CA ILE A 73 -4.84 11.60 13.42
C ILE A 73 -4.50 12.62 14.52
N GLU A 74 -4.15 13.85 14.15
CA GLU A 74 -3.94 14.96 15.11
C GLU A 74 -5.20 15.30 15.90
N GLN A 75 -6.37 14.93 15.38
CA GLN A 75 -7.67 15.10 16.04
C GLN A 75 -8.12 13.86 16.83
N SER A 76 -7.37 12.75 16.75
CA SER A 76 -7.77 11.48 17.35
C SER A 76 -7.66 11.48 18.87
N ILE A 77 -8.44 10.61 19.52
CA ILE A 77 -8.44 10.43 20.98
C ILE A 77 -7.04 10.04 21.47
N LEU A 78 -6.35 9.15 20.76
CA LEU A 78 -5.01 8.68 21.10
C LEU A 78 -3.98 9.83 21.09
N TYR A 79 -4.18 10.85 20.26
CA TYR A 79 -3.31 12.01 20.15
C TYR A 79 -3.67 13.13 21.14
N GLN A 80 -4.94 13.52 21.24
CA GLN A 80 -5.36 14.71 22.00
C GLN A 80 -5.75 14.43 23.46
N ARG A 81 -6.33 13.25 23.72
CA ARG A 81 -7.01 12.95 25.00
C ARG A 81 -6.30 11.87 25.80
N ASN A 82 -5.14 11.42 25.35
CA ASN A 82 -4.33 10.46 26.07
C ASN A 82 -3.55 11.20 27.17
N ASN A 83 -3.62 10.71 28.41
CA ASN A 83 -2.84 11.26 29.53
C ASN A 83 -1.32 10.99 29.39
N ASN A 84 -0.91 10.24 28.37
CA ASN A 84 0.49 9.86 28.13
C ASN A 84 1.16 10.81 27.13
N GLU A 85 1.84 11.84 27.64
CA GLU A 85 2.60 12.83 26.86
C GLU A 85 3.63 12.18 25.90
N GLN A 86 4.21 11.04 26.29
CA GLN A 86 5.19 10.33 25.47
C GLN A 86 4.60 9.73 24.19
N ILE A 87 3.35 9.26 24.23
CA ILE A 87 2.66 8.75 23.03
C ILE A 87 2.35 9.91 22.08
N GLN A 88 1.96 11.06 22.63
CA GLN A 88 1.70 12.26 21.86
C GLN A 88 2.97 12.75 21.15
N GLU A 89 4.10 12.83 21.86
CA GLU A 89 5.39 13.21 21.26
C GLU A 89 5.87 12.18 20.21
N LEU A 90 5.65 10.88 20.44
CA LEU A 90 5.93 9.84 19.44
C LEU A 90 5.10 10.06 18.16
N LEU A 91 3.78 10.22 18.28
CA LEU A 91 2.90 10.45 17.15
C LEU A 91 3.26 11.75 16.42
N LYS A 92 3.53 12.83 17.15
CA LYS A 92 3.97 14.11 16.59
C LYS A 92 5.24 13.96 15.76
N ARG A 93 6.22 13.18 16.24
CA ARG A 93 7.43 12.87 15.48
C ARG A 93 7.13 12.10 14.19
N LEU A 94 6.29 11.06 14.26
CA LEU A 94 5.92 10.23 13.11
C LEU A 94 5.12 11.04 12.05
N LEU A 95 4.17 11.86 12.50
CA LEU A 95 3.40 12.76 11.64
C LEU A 95 4.29 13.81 10.98
N TYR A 96 5.22 14.42 11.75
CA TYR A 96 6.17 15.38 11.19
C TYR A 96 7.03 14.75 10.09
N GLN A 97 7.50 13.52 10.29
CA GLN A 97 8.24 12.78 9.26
C GLN A 97 7.38 12.52 8.01
N ALA A 98 6.11 12.18 8.18
CA ALA A 98 5.17 12.01 7.07
C ALA A 98 4.95 13.34 6.32
N TYR A 99 4.64 14.44 6.99
CA TYR A 99 4.46 15.72 6.31
C TYR A 99 5.73 16.17 5.59
N ARG A 100 6.91 15.99 6.20
CA ARG A 100 8.20 16.27 5.56
C ARG A 100 8.38 15.44 4.29
N PHE A 101 7.99 14.17 4.32
CA PHE A 101 8.01 13.30 3.15
C PHE A 101 7.10 13.81 2.02
N HIS A 102 5.86 14.16 2.33
CA HIS A 102 4.90 14.68 1.34
C HIS A 102 5.45 15.94 0.64
N THR A 103 6.26 16.75 1.32
CA THR A 103 6.89 17.94 0.76
C THR A 103 8.17 17.64 -0.02
N LEU A 104 9.05 16.77 0.50
CA LEU A 104 10.38 16.56 -0.07
C LEU A 104 10.43 15.48 -1.16
N ALA A 105 9.59 14.44 -1.08
CA ALA A 105 9.61 13.34 -2.05
C ALA A 105 9.30 13.79 -3.49
N PRO A 106 8.38 14.75 -3.75
CA PRO A 106 8.20 15.30 -5.09
C PRO A 106 9.41 16.09 -5.60
N LEU A 107 10.15 16.73 -4.68
CA LEU A 107 11.32 17.58 -4.97
C LEU A 107 12.64 16.80 -5.02
N ARG A 108 12.60 15.47 -4.86
CA ARG A 108 13.80 14.62 -4.69
C ARG A 108 14.86 14.76 -5.78
N ARG A 109 14.47 15.17 -6.99
CA ARG A 109 15.40 15.33 -8.12
C ARG A 109 16.23 16.61 -8.04
N ASP A 110 15.71 17.63 -7.37
CA ASP A 110 16.36 18.93 -7.22
C ASP A 110 17.15 19.02 -5.89
N ILE A 111 17.03 17.99 -5.04
CA ILE A 111 17.66 17.92 -3.73
C ILE A 111 18.77 16.86 -3.78
N ASP A 112 20.01 17.26 -3.50
CA ASP A 112 21.10 16.33 -3.28
C ASP A 112 20.82 15.51 -2.00
N ARG A 113 20.60 14.20 -2.16
CA ARG A 113 20.41 13.19 -1.09
C ARG A 113 19.29 13.53 -0.09
N PRO A 114 18.02 13.45 -0.48
CA PRO A 114 16.95 13.47 0.50
C PRO A 114 17.04 12.20 1.36
N GLU A 115 17.51 12.33 2.60
CA GLU A 115 17.62 11.20 3.53
C GLU A 115 16.22 10.71 3.92
N PHE A 116 15.81 9.57 3.37
CA PHE A 116 14.60 8.84 3.76
C PHE A 116 15.01 7.48 4.35
N LEU A 117 15.16 7.40 5.67
CA LEU A 117 15.52 6.17 6.39
C LEU A 117 14.56 5.93 7.57
N PRO A 118 14.12 4.67 7.83
CA PRO A 118 14.33 3.47 7.01
C PRO A 118 13.46 3.48 5.74
N LEU A 119 14.03 3.02 4.62
CA LEU A 119 13.37 2.99 3.31
C LEU A 119 12.00 2.29 3.34
N GLU A 120 11.87 1.18 4.08
CA GLU A 120 10.63 0.39 4.14
C GLU A 120 9.42 1.18 4.65
N TRP A 121 9.64 2.12 5.56
CA TRP A 121 8.58 2.96 6.11
C TRP A 121 7.95 3.86 5.03
N TYR A 122 8.76 4.23 4.03
CA TYR A 122 8.36 5.07 2.91
C TYR A 122 7.83 4.30 1.71
N LEU A 123 7.98 2.97 1.68
CA LEU A 123 7.46 2.14 0.58
C LEU A 123 5.97 1.87 0.76
N PRO A 124 5.15 1.90 -0.29
CA PRO A 124 3.75 1.51 -0.22
C PRO A 124 3.60 0.00 0.06
N ARG A 125 2.59 -0.38 0.87
CA ARG A 125 2.09 -1.77 0.94
C ARG A 125 1.14 -2.04 -0.24
N GLU A 126 0.49 -3.20 -0.26
CA GLU A 126 -0.53 -3.52 -1.25
C GLU A 126 -1.87 -2.88 -0.89
N TYR A 127 -2.00 -1.57 -1.18
CA TYR A 127 -3.22 -0.81 -0.91
C TYR A 127 -4.28 -1.01 -2.00
N THR A 128 -5.45 -1.49 -1.61
CA THR A 128 -6.55 -1.76 -2.55
C THR A 128 -7.32 -0.49 -2.91
N GLU A 129 -7.47 0.49 -2.01
CA GLU A 129 -8.25 1.69 -2.33
C GLU A 129 -7.51 2.69 -3.23
N MET A 130 -6.21 2.90 -2.97
CA MET A 130 -5.43 3.95 -3.66
C MET A 130 -4.70 3.44 -4.91
N ASN A 131 -4.19 2.20 -4.89
CA ASN A 131 -3.27 1.72 -5.92
C ASN A 131 -3.91 0.75 -6.92
N ILE A 132 -5.16 0.33 -6.70
CA ILE A 132 -5.87 -0.46 -7.73
C ILE A 132 -6.05 0.42 -8.96
N THR A 133 -5.43 -0.07 -10.02
CA THR A 133 -5.27 0.61 -11.30
C THR A 133 -6.26 0.06 -12.32
N ASP A 134 -6.46 -1.26 -12.31
CA ASP A 134 -7.43 -1.94 -13.17
C ASP A 134 -7.86 -3.29 -12.56
N ARG A 135 -9.00 -3.81 -13.03
CA ARG A 135 -9.58 -5.09 -12.61
C ARG A 135 -9.97 -5.90 -13.84
N VAL A 136 -9.53 -7.16 -13.86
CA VAL A 136 -9.78 -8.11 -14.93
C VAL A 136 -10.51 -9.33 -14.38
N ASP A 137 -11.60 -9.74 -15.04
CA ASP A 137 -12.22 -11.04 -14.80
C ASP A 137 -11.40 -12.11 -15.53
N ILE A 138 -10.80 -13.03 -14.77
CA ILE A 138 -9.89 -14.07 -15.26
C ILE A 138 -10.61 -15.08 -16.18
N GLN A 139 -11.93 -15.21 -16.01
CA GLN A 139 -12.77 -16.09 -16.82
C GLN A 139 -13.23 -15.41 -18.11
N SER A 140 -13.18 -14.07 -18.17
CA SER A 140 -13.57 -13.32 -19.36
C SER A 140 -12.42 -13.24 -20.36
N THR A 141 -12.70 -13.65 -21.60
CA THR A 141 -11.72 -13.58 -22.70
C THR A 141 -11.67 -12.22 -23.39
N LEU A 142 -12.61 -11.33 -23.07
CA LEU A 142 -12.81 -10.06 -23.78
C LEU A 142 -11.62 -9.12 -23.72
N ARG A 143 -10.75 -9.23 -22.71
CA ARG A 143 -9.58 -8.35 -22.54
C ARG A 143 -8.27 -8.95 -23.04
N PHE A 144 -8.29 -10.14 -23.65
CA PHE A 144 -7.06 -10.80 -24.08
C PHE A 144 -6.44 -10.09 -25.27
N GLY A 145 -5.21 -9.61 -25.10
CA GLY A 145 -4.47 -8.91 -26.15
C GLY A 145 -4.93 -7.47 -26.38
N ILE A 146 -5.91 -6.97 -25.62
CA ILE A 146 -6.33 -5.57 -25.67
C ILE A 146 -5.41 -4.74 -24.78
N GLN A 147 -4.98 -3.61 -25.32
CA GLN A 147 -4.27 -2.59 -24.56
C GLN A 147 -5.30 -1.70 -23.83
N VAL A 148 -5.10 -1.54 -22.53
CA VAL A 148 -5.94 -0.74 -21.66
C VAL A 148 -5.13 0.44 -21.14
N ASP A 149 -5.67 1.64 -21.26
CA ASP A 149 -5.13 2.83 -20.62
C ASP A 149 -5.59 2.88 -19.17
N VAL A 150 -4.65 3.11 -18.26
CA VAL A 150 -4.90 3.11 -16.81
C VAL A 150 -4.11 4.24 -16.15
N GLN A 151 -4.64 4.78 -15.05
CA GLN A 151 -4.03 5.94 -14.38
C GLN A 151 -3.67 5.63 -12.93
N THR A 152 -2.51 6.11 -12.51
CA THR A 152 -2.05 6.03 -11.11
C THR A 152 -1.51 7.36 -10.61
N CYS A 153 -1.14 7.40 -9.33
CA CYS A 153 -0.26 8.44 -8.81
C CYS A 153 1.03 8.50 -9.63
N SER A 154 1.54 9.70 -9.89
CA SER A 154 2.81 9.93 -10.57
C SER A 154 4.00 9.98 -9.63
N SER A 155 3.75 10.08 -8.33
CA SER A 155 4.74 10.21 -7.26
C SER A 155 4.58 9.08 -6.23
N PRO A 156 5.65 8.71 -5.50
CA PRO A 156 5.56 7.81 -4.35
C PRO A 156 4.76 8.38 -3.16
N VAL A 157 4.40 9.67 -3.24
CA VAL A 157 3.49 10.32 -2.30
C VAL A 157 2.04 9.96 -2.67
N PRO A 158 1.25 9.41 -1.73
CA PRO A 158 -0.17 9.15 -1.98
C PRO A 158 -0.92 10.42 -2.36
N SER A 159 -1.69 10.35 -3.44
CA SER A 159 -2.56 11.42 -3.89
C SER A 159 -3.90 10.85 -4.36
N VAL A 160 -4.93 11.68 -4.30
CA VAL A 160 -6.22 11.38 -4.96
C VAL A 160 -6.10 11.59 -6.46
N ASP A 161 -5.19 12.48 -6.89
CA ASP A 161 -4.97 12.81 -8.28
C ASP A 161 -4.15 11.73 -8.99
N ARG A 162 -4.76 11.10 -10.00
CA ARG A 162 -4.13 10.09 -10.83
C ARG A 162 -3.64 10.73 -12.12
N THR A 163 -2.38 11.13 -12.13
CA THR A 163 -1.76 11.94 -13.21
C THR A 163 -0.74 11.17 -14.05
N ALA A 164 -0.40 9.94 -13.68
CA ALA A 164 0.48 9.09 -14.49
C ALA A 164 -0.34 8.13 -15.35
N ASP A 165 -0.18 8.26 -16.67
CA ASP A 165 -0.80 7.39 -17.65
C ASP A 165 0.08 6.18 -17.95
N TRP A 166 -0.55 5.02 -17.90
CA TRP A 166 0.05 3.73 -18.20
C TRP A 166 -0.81 3.00 -19.20
N LYS A 167 -0.16 2.10 -19.91
CA LYS A 167 -0.82 1.18 -20.82
C LYS A 167 -0.46 -0.24 -20.45
N VAL A 168 -1.49 -1.06 -20.38
CA VAL A 168 -1.38 -2.43 -19.88
C VAL A 168 -1.96 -3.38 -20.91
N VAL A 169 -1.22 -4.45 -21.19
CA VAL A 169 -1.67 -5.54 -22.04
C VAL A 169 -1.71 -6.82 -21.23
N TYR A 170 -2.89 -7.41 -21.13
CA TYR A 170 -3.10 -8.71 -20.50
C TYR A 170 -3.10 -9.81 -21.56
N ARG A 171 -2.31 -10.87 -21.34
CA ARG A 171 -2.29 -12.05 -22.21
C ARG A 171 -2.42 -13.31 -21.37
N LYS A 172 -3.45 -14.10 -21.65
CA LYS A 172 -3.58 -15.46 -21.15
C LYS A 172 -2.81 -16.40 -22.06
N ARG A 173 -1.79 -17.08 -21.53
CA ARG A 173 -0.94 -18.03 -22.26
C ARG A 173 -1.49 -19.45 -22.20
N SER A 174 -2.02 -19.83 -21.04
CA SER A 174 -2.67 -21.11 -20.78
C SER A 174 -3.79 -20.93 -19.75
N HIS A 175 -4.43 -22.01 -19.31
CA HIS A 175 -5.50 -21.94 -18.31
C HIS A 175 -5.05 -21.31 -16.98
N ASP A 176 -3.79 -21.55 -16.61
CA ASP A 176 -3.12 -21.17 -15.36
C ASP A 176 -2.09 -20.04 -15.53
N LYS A 177 -1.61 -19.75 -16.75
CA LYS A 177 -0.55 -18.76 -16.96
C LYS A 177 -1.02 -17.49 -17.63
N TRP A 178 -0.63 -16.38 -17.02
CA TRP A 178 -0.90 -15.02 -17.48
C TRP A 178 0.38 -14.23 -17.61
N THR A 179 0.36 -13.27 -18.52
CA THR A 179 1.43 -12.32 -18.75
C THR A 179 0.82 -10.92 -18.75
N LEU A 180 1.38 -10.03 -17.96
CA LEU A 180 1.02 -8.61 -17.93
C LEU A 180 2.20 -7.81 -18.46
N LYS A 181 1.95 -7.03 -19.51
CA LYS A 181 2.94 -6.07 -20.01
C LYS A 181 2.48 -4.67 -19.64
N VAL A 182 3.32 -3.94 -18.93
CA VAL A 182 3.07 -2.59 -18.46
C VAL A 182 4.05 -1.65 -19.14
N HIS A 183 3.56 -0.58 -19.72
CA HIS A 183 4.38 0.50 -20.26
C HIS A 183 3.86 1.85 -19.79
N ARG A 184 4.78 2.78 -19.57
CA ARG A 184 4.45 4.15 -19.21
C ARG A 184 4.17 4.93 -20.50
N HIS A 185 3.03 5.64 -20.55
CA HIS A 185 2.67 6.41 -21.74
C HIS A 185 3.21 7.85 -21.69
N ASP A 186 3.37 8.41 -20.50
CA ASP A 186 3.78 9.80 -20.28
C ASP A 186 5.27 10.05 -20.61
N GLU A 187 5.54 11.14 -21.35
CA GLU A 187 6.75 11.37 -22.16
C GLU A 187 7.94 11.92 -21.38
N THR A 188 7.74 12.44 -20.18
CA THR A 188 8.71 13.43 -19.67
C THR A 188 9.71 12.89 -18.66
N ASN A 189 9.52 11.70 -18.07
CA ASN A 189 10.24 11.37 -16.82
C ASN A 189 10.39 9.88 -16.48
N GLU A 190 11.60 9.49 -16.05
CA GLU A 190 11.87 8.18 -15.46
C GLU A 190 11.08 7.98 -14.16
N THR A 191 10.42 6.84 -14.03
CA THR A 191 9.66 6.51 -12.82
C THR A 191 9.99 5.13 -12.32
N HIS A 192 10.40 5.07 -11.06
CA HIS A 192 10.56 3.83 -10.34
C HIS A 192 9.19 3.38 -9.85
N ALA A 193 8.76 2.21 -10.28
CA ALA A 193 7.50 1.64 -9.85
C ALA A 193 7.60 0.12 -9.68
N GLN A 194 6.77 -0.40 -8.80
CA GLN A 194 6.56 -1.83 -8.63
C GLN A 194 5.17 -2.20 -9.15
N VAL A 195 5.13 -3.24 -9.98
CA VAL A 195 3.88 -3.82 -10.48
C VAL A 195 3.50 -5.00 -9.60
N THR A 196 2.24 -5.10 -9.20
CA THR A 196 1.72 -6.21 -8.39
C THR A 196 0.38 -6.65 -8.92
N ALA A 197 0.17 -7.96 -8.99
CA ALA A 197 -1.11 -8.56 -9.28
C ALA A 197 -1.67 -9.25 -8.04
N ILE A 198 -2.91 -8.95 -7.69
CA ILE A 198 -3.62 -9.60 -6.59
C ILE A 198 -4.77 -10.42 -7.18
N ILE A 199 -4.79 -11.71 -6.86
CA ILE A 199 -5.80 -12.64 -7.34
C ILE A 199 -6.82 -12.87 -6.24
N TYR A 200 -8.09 -12.72 -6.59
CA TYR A 200 -9.22 -12.91 -5.68
C TYR A 200 -10.13 -14.05 -6.13
N ASP A 201 -10.76 -14.70 -5.16
CA ASP A 201 -11.87 -15.63 -5.40
C ASP A 201 -13.22 -14.92 -5.54
N TYR A 202 -14.30 -15.71 -5.66
CA TYR A 202 -15.68 -15.22 -5.74
C TYR A 202 -16.16 -14.46 -4.49
N GLU A 203 -15.57 -14.73 -3.33
CA GLU A 203 -15.88 -14.08 -2.05
C GLU A 203 -14.99 -12.84 -1.80
N ARG A 204 -14.14 -12.47 -2.76
CA ARG A 204 -13.11 -11.42 -2.65
C ARG A 204 -12.10 -11.66 -1.54
N ARG A 205 -11.77 -12.93 -1.28
CA ARG A 205 -10.62 -13.30 -0.47
C ARG A 205 -9.38 -13.35 -1.36
N VAL A 206 -8.27 -12.83 -0.84
CA VAL A 206 -6.99 -12.86 -1.56
C VAL A 206 -6.51 -14.31 -1.62
N LEU A 207 -6.38 -14.85 -2.83
CA LEU A 207 -5.82 -16.18 -3.08
C LEU A 207 -4.31 -16.15 -3.30
N GLN A 208 -3.83 -15.11 -3.98
CA GLN A 208 -2.43 -15.01 -4.40
C GLN A 208 -2.06 -13.55 -4.62
N VAL A 209 -0.78 -13.23 -4.37
CA VAL A 209 -0.18 -11.92 -4.65
C VAL A 209 1.15 -12.16 -5.38
N ASP A 210 1.23 -11.73 -6.63
CA ASP A 210 2.45 -11.78 -7.43
C ASP A 210 3.07 -10.39 -7.53
N ARG A 211 4.26 -10.25 -6.95
CA ARG A 211 4.99 -8.97 -6.92
C ARG A 211 6.11 -8.99 -7.95
N GLY A 212 6.12 -7.98 -8.80
CA GLY A 212 7.28 -7.68 -9.62
C GLY A 212 8.41 -7.04 -8.81
N GLU A 213 9.59 -7.02 -9.41
CA GLU A 213 10.70 -6.21 -8.92
C GLU A 213 10.42 -4.72 -9.15
N THR A 214 11.13 -3.87 -8.42
CA THR A 214 11.13 -2.43 -8.73
C THR A 214 11.77 -2.21 -10.09
N PHE A 215 11.04 -1.58 -11.00
CA PHE A 215 11.49 -1.34 -12.36
C PHE A 215 11.54 0.16 -12.66
N ILE A 216 12.53 0.59 -13.44
CA ILE A 216 12.68 1.97 -13.89
C ILE A 216 11.97 2.09 -15.23
N PHE A 217 10.80 2.71 -15.23
CA PHE A 217 10.02 2.94 -16.45
C PHE A 217 10.51 4.19 -17.17
N THR A 218 10.82 4.03 -18.44
CA THR A 218 11.11 5.09 -19.41
C THR A 218 10.05 5.05 -20.52
N THR A 219 10.08 6.01 -21.45
CA THR A 219 9.13 6.08 -22.56
C THR A 219 9.26 4.92 -23.56
N SER A 220 10.40 4.23 -23.58
CA SER A 220 10.73 3.22 -24.59
C SER A 220 10.77 1.80 -24.06
N ASN A 221 10.67 1.60 -22.75
CA ASN A 221 10.75 0.28 -22.14
C ASN A 221 9.37 -0.22 -21.66
N GLN A 222 9.30 -1.52 -21.40
CA GLN A 222 8.13 -2.17 -20.86
C GLN A 222 8.56 -3.17 -19.79
N TYR A 223 7.73 -3.33 -18.78
CA TYR A 223 7.88 -4.36 -17.76
C TYR A 223 6.93 -5.51 -18.05
N GLU A 224 7.40 -6.75 -17.85
CA GLU A 224 6.62 -7.96 -18.04
C GLU A 224 6.56 -8.74 -16.72
N LEU A 225 5.34 -8.94 -16.21
CA LEU A 225 5.06 -9.77 -15.05
C LEU A 225 4.41 -11.07 -15.51
N GLU A 226 5.06 -12.19 -15.19
CA GLU A 226 4.50 -13.52 -15.39
C GLU A 226 3.77 -13.97 -14.13
N ILE A 227 2.55 -14.50 -14.30
CA ILE A 227 1.70 -14.99 -13.23
C ILE A 227 1.35 -16.43 -13.52
N VAL A 228 1.59 -17.29 -12.55
CA VAL A 228 1.12 -18.69 -12.56
C VAL A 228 0.09 -18.82 -11.44
N LEU A 229 -1.17 -19.05 -11.81
CA LEU A 229 -2.27 -19.16 -10.86
C LEU A 229 -2.14 -20.45 -10.05
N ASN A 230 -2.02 -20.32 -8.73
CA ASN A 230 -1.95 -21.47 -7.82
C ASN A 230 -3.27 -22.27 -7.81
N ASN A 231 -4.41 -21.57 -7.83
CA ASN A 231 -5.76 -22.14 -7.80
C ASN A 231 -6.60 -21.60 -8.98
N PRO A 232 -6.35 -22.04 -10.22
CA PRO A 232 -6.95 -21.44 -11.42
C PRO A 232 -8.48 -21.59 -11.49
N TYR A 233 -9.05 -22.60 -10.82
CA TYR A 233 -10.51 -22.83 -10.77
C TYR A 233 -11.23 -21.94 -9.76
N GLU A 234 -10.54 -21.51 -8.71
CA GLU A 234 -11.08 -20.61 -7.68
C GLU A 234 -10.83 -19.13 -8.03
N ALA A 235 -9.78 -18.86 -8.81
CA ALA A 235 -9.41 -17.52 -9.25
C ALA A 235 -10.50 -16.89 -10.13
N LYS A 236 -11.02 -15.75 -9.67
CA LYS A 236 -12.09 -15.01 -10.36
C LYS A 236 -11.60 -13.67 -10.90
N GLU A 237 -10.90 -12.91 -10.08
CA GLU A 237 -10.52 -11.53 -10.41
C GLU A 237 -9.03 -11.32 -10.25
N LEU A 238 -8.42 -10.63 -11.21
CA LEU A 238 -7.07 -10.09 -11.12
C LEU A 238 -7.18 -8.59 -10.94
N TYR A 239 -6.54 -8.09 -9.89
CA TYR A 239 -6.38 -6.67 -9.64
C TYR A 239 -4.94 -6.26 -9.90
N LEU A 240 -4.77 -5.25 -10.75
CA LEU A 240 -3.47 -4.68 -11.06
C LEU A 240 -3.21 -3.47 -10.16
N LEU A 241 -2.05 -3.48 -9.50
CA LEU A 241 -1.50 -2.36 -8.76
C LEU A 241 -0.20 -1.92 -9.43
N ILE A 242 -0.10 -0.64 -9.76
CA ILE A 242 1.16 0.01 -10.16
C ILE A 242 1.48 1.05 -9.10
N LYS A 243 2.57 0.82 -8.36
CA LYS A 243 2.93 1.60 -7.18
C LYS A 243 4.23 2.36 -7.47
N PRO A 244 4.21 3.70 -7.59
CA PRO A 244 5.45 4.47 -7.64
C PRO A 244 6.23 4.30 -6.33
N VAL A 245 7.55 4.16 -6.43
CA VAL A 245 8.42 3.96 -5.27
C VAL A 245 9.57 4.97 -5.25
N ILE A 246 10.13 5.14 -4.06
CA ILE A 246 11.35 5.91 -3.89
C ILE A 246 12.54 5.01 -4.14
N SER A 247 13.50 5.56 -4.86
CA SER A 247 14.77 4.97 -5.25
C SER A 247 15.90 5.88 -4.83
#